data_AF-N6UUP6-F1
#
_entry.id   AF-N6UUP6-F1
#
_cell.length_a   1.000
_cell.length_b   1.000
_cell.length_c   1.000
_cell.angle_alpha   90.00
_cell.angle_beta   90.00
_cell.angle_gamma   90.00
#
_symmetry.space_group_name_H-M   'P 1'
#
loop_
_entity.id
_entity.type
_entity.pdbx_description
1 polymer ?
#
loop_
_entity_poly.entity_id
_entity_poly.type
_entity_poly.pdbx_seq_one_letter_code
_entity_poly.pdbx_strand_id
1 'polypeptide(L)'
;MTQHWRVFLARSAPPGAISDFSAAEFVLEVAINLRYCMNLVQATPECVDLADLVLLRATNYGAARMGDKSHLFAEAEDALARAMRLLEIELEYCSQQASKQNRIEAA
;
A
#
# COMPACT_ATOMS: atom_id res chain seq x y z
N MET A 1 -12.67 12.46 -11.60
CA MET A 1 -11.45 12.75 -10.81
C MET A 1 -10.48 11.61 -11.02
N THR A 2 -9.33 11.88 -11.61
CA THR A 2 -8.23 10.91 -11.75
C THR A 2 -7.88 10.40 -10.35
N GLN A 3 -7.91 9.09 -10.15
CA GLN A 3 -7.60 8.50 -8.84
C GLN A 3 -6.09 8.50 -8.61
N HIS A 4 -5.56 9.67 -8.22
CA HIS A 4 -4.14 9.90 -8.02
C HIS A 4 -3.52 8.94 -6.98
N TRP A 5 -4.29 8.49 -5.99
CA TRP A 5 -3.84 7.52 -4.99
C TRP A 5 -3.46 6.16 -5.59
N ARG A 6 -4.13 5.69 -6.66
CA ARG A 6 -3.82 4.39 -7.29
C ARG A 6 -2.38 4.31 -7.80
N VAL A 7 -1.85 5.43 -8.29
CA VAL A 7 -0.46 5.50 -8.78
C VAL A 7 0.53 5.28 -7.65
N PHE A 8 0.30 5.91 -6.50
CA PHE A 8 1.15 5.74 -5.32
C PHE A 8 1.04 4.33 -4.75
N LEU A 9 -0.18 3.77 -4.68
CA LEU A 9 -0.35 2.40 -4.23
C LEU A 9 0.36 1.40 -5.16
N ALA A 10 0.24 1.56 -6.48
CA ALA A 10 0.91 0.68 -7.45
C ALA A 10 2.44 0.70 -7.32
N ARG A 11 3.03 1.84 -6.93
CA ARG A 11 4.48 1.96 -6.65
C ARG A 11 4.92 1.23 -5.39
N SER A 12 3.99 0.84 -4.53
CA SER A 12 4.29 0.04 -3.33
C SER A 12 4.35 -1.46 -3.60
N ALA A 13 4.11 -1.88 -4.86
CA ALA A 13 4.08 -3.29 -5.24
C ALA A 13 5.45 -3.95 -5.06
N PRO A 14 5.49 -5.25 -4.66
CA PRO A 14 6.74 -5.99 -4.61
C PRO A 14 7.41 -5.94 -6.00
N PRO A 15 8.66 -5.48 -6.12
CA PRO A 15 9.30 -5.24 -7.42
C PRO A 15 9.73 -6.53 -8.14
N GLY A 16 9.47 -7.72 -7.58
CA GLY A 16 10.01 -8.99 -8.09
C GLY A 16 11.55 -8.97 -8.10
N ALA A 17 12.23 -9.95 -8.70
CA ALA A 17 13.68 -10.13 -8.58
C ALA A 17 14.58 -9.08 -9.32
N ILE A 18 14.63 -7.83 -8.84
CA ILE A 18 15.71 -6.84 -9.08
C ILE A 18 17.03 -7.14 -8.32
N SER A 19 18.17 -6.83 -8.95
CA SER A 19 19.53 -7.14 -8.48
C SER A 19 20.08 -6.19 -7.41
N ASP A 20 19.75 -4.90 -7.47
CA ASP A 20 20.28 -3.86 -6.55
C ASP A 20 19.25 -3.52 -5.45
N PHE A 21 18.65 -4.54 -4.85
CA PHE A 21 17.58 -4.34 -3.86
C PHE A 21 18.12 -3.89 -2.50
N SER A 22 17.51 -2.85 -1.94
CA SER A 22 17.69 -2.44 -0.54
C SER A 22 16.37 -2.55 0.21
N ALA A 23 16.34 -3.37 1.27
CA ALA A 23 15.16 -3.52 2.11
C ALA A 23 14.73 -2.21 2.77
N ALA A 24 15.69 -1.40 3.21
CA ALA A 24 15.41 -0.13 3.87
C ALA A 24 14.82 0.90 2.90
N GLU A 25 15.40 1.04 1.71
CA GLU A 25 14.89 1.96 0.68
C GLU A 25 13.49 1.54 0.22
N PHE A 26 13.27 0.24 0.02
CA PHE A 26 11.96 -0.29 -0.33
C PHE A 26 10.89 0.02 0.73
N VAL A 27 11.16 -0.26 2.01
CA VAL A 27 10.21 0.02 3.10
C VAL A 27 9.93 1.52 3.21
N LEU A 28 10.95 2.37 3.03
CA LEU A 28 10.80 3.81 3.05
C LEU A 28 9.92 4.30 1.88
N GLU A 29 10.14 3.79 0.67
CA GLU A 29 9.32 4.11 -0.50
C GLU A 29 7.86 3.71 -0.29
N VAL A 30 7.60 2.50 0.21
CA VAL A 30 6.25 2.05 0.56
C VAL A 30 5.61 2.99 1.57
N ALA A 31 6.29 3.34 2.67
CA ALA A 31 5.75 4.24 3.68
C ALA A 31 5.39 5.63 3.12
N ILE A 32 6.24 6.19 2.25
CA ILE A 32 5.98 7.48 1.59
C ILE A 32 4.75 7.38 0.69
N ASN A 33 4.66 6.33 -0.13
CA ASN A 33 3.54 6.12 -1.04
C ASN A 33 2.21 5.92 -0.28
N LEU A 34 2.21 5.13 0.81
CA LEU A 34 1.05 4.96 1.67
C LEU A 34 0.57 6.30 2.25
N ARG A 35 1.49 7.13 2.74
CA ARG A 35 1.16 8.47 3.22
C ARG A 35 0.48 9.33 2.15
N TYR A 36 0.95 9.27 0.90
CA TYR A 36 0.29 9.96 -0.20
C TYR A 36 -1.11 9.42 -0.47
N CYS A 37 -1.30 8.09 -0.49
CA CYS A 37 -2.62 7.49 -0.63
C CYS A 37 -3.60 8.01 0.43
N MET A 38 -3.18 8.01 1.69
CA MET A 38 -3.99 8.45 2.84
C MET A 38 -4.34 9.94 2.80
N ASN A 39 -3.45 10.79 2.30
CA ASN A 39 -3.71 12.23 2.17
C ASN A 39 -4.63 12.57 0.98
N LEU A 40 -4.79 11.67 0.02
CA LEU A 40 -5.58 11.86 -1.20
C LEU A 40 -7.01 11.32 -1.07
N VAL A 41 -7.32 10.65 0.03
CA VAL A 41 -8.66 10.19 0.39
C VAL A 41 -9.03 10.70 1.77
N GLN A 42 -10.33 10.69 2.11
CA GLN A 42 -10.75 10.88 3.49
C GLN A 42 -10.58 9.56 4.23
N ALA A 43 -9.37 9.30 4.71
CA ALA A 43 -9.01 8.00 5.26
C ALA A 43 -9.79 7.67 6.54
N THR A 44 -10.31 6.44 6.60
CA THR A 44 -10.95 5.85 7.79
C THR A 44 -9.91 5.21 8.71
N PRO A 45 -10.25 4.87 9.96
CA PRO A 45 -9.41 4.03 10.81
C PRO A 45 -9.01 2.72 10.12
N GLU A 46 -9.92 2.11 9.36
CA GLU A 46 -9.66 0.88 8.60
C GLU A 46 -8.58 1.08 7.53
N CYS A 47 -8.56 2.23 6.84
CA CYS A 47 -7.45 2.58 5.94
C CYS A 47 -6.09 2.62 6.67
N VAL A 48 -6.06 3.13 7.90
CA VAL A 48 -4.83 3.23 8.70
C VAL A 48 -4.35 1.84 9.08
N ASP A 49 -5.23 0.99 9.61
CA ASP A 49 -4.89 -0.39 10.00
C ASP A 49 -4.37 -1.20 8.81
N LEU A 50 -4.99 -1.05 7.63
CA LEU A 50 -4.54 -1.70 6.40
C LEU A 50 -3.22 -1.15 5.89
N ALA A 51 -2.96 0.16 6.02
CA ALA A 51 -1.67 0.75 5.67
C ALA A 51 -0.55 0.23 6.59
N ASP A 52 -0.79 0.12 7.90
CA ASP A 52 0.15 -0.47 8.85
C ASP A 52 0.43 -1.94 8.53
N LEU A 53 -0.61 -2.70 8.13
CA LEU A 53 -0.45 -4.07 7.65
C LEU A 53 0.44 -4.12 6.39
N VAL A 54 0.22 -3.24 5.40
CA VAL A 54 1.06 -3.17 4.20
C VAL A 54 2.52 -2.88 4.59
N LEU A 55 2.75 -1.92 5.48
CA LEU A 55 4.09 -1.56 5.92
C LEU A 55 4.80 -2.74 6.61
N LEU A 56 4.11 -3.45 7.50
CA LEU A 56 4.62 -4.66 8.15
C LEU A 56 4.97 -5.75 7.12
N ARG A 57 4.11 -5.96 6.11
CA ARG A 57 4.38 -6.95 5.05
C ARG A 57 5.55 -6.53 4.15
N ALA A 58 5.70 -5.23 3.88
CA ALA A 58 6.84 -4.71 3.13
C ALA A 58 8.17 -4.93 3.88
N THR A 59 8.19 -4.74 5.20
CA THR A 59 9.35 -5.07 6.04
C THR A 59 9.69 -6.57 5.96
N ASN A 60 8.68 -7.44 6.08
CA ASN A 60 8.90 -8.89 5.99
C ASN A 60 9.39 -9.32 4.60
N TYR A 61 8.85 -8.74 3.53
CA TYR A 61 9.33 -8.96 2.17
C TYR A 61 10.79 -8.55 2.01
N GLY A 62 11.16 -7.35 2.48
CA GLY A 62 12.53 -6.86 2.42
C GLY A 62 13.51 -7.77 3.16
N ALA A 63 13.15 -8.24 4.36
CA ALA A 63 13.96 -9.16 5.14
C ALA A 63 14.09 -10.54 4.47
N ALA A 64 12.99 -11.10 3.97
CA ALA A 64 13.01 -12.38 3.25
C ALA A 64 13.91 -12.31 2.01
N ARG A 65 13.91 -11.16 1.34
CA ARG A 65 14.68 -10.91 0.14
C ARG A 65 16.17 -10.72 0.37
N MET A 66 16.57 -10.05 1.44
CA MET A 66 17.98 -9.83 1.77
C MET A 66 18.69 -11.09 2.30
N GLY A 67 17.98 -12.22 2.40
CA GLY A 67 18.57 -13.53 2.72
C GLY A 67 18.29 -14.01 4.14
N ASP A 68 17.78 -13.15 5.03
CA ASP A 68 17.44 -13.56 6.41
C ASP A 68 16.35 -14.64 6.45
N LYS A 69 15.47 -14.67 5.43
CA LYS A 69 14.36 -15.64 5.30
C LYS A 69 14.06 -16.01 3.85
N SER A 70 15.08 -16.28 3.04
CA SER A 70 14.94 -16.51 1.58
C SER A 70 13.94 -17.61 1.19
N HIS A 71 13.81 -18.66 2.01
CA HIS A 71 12.83 -19.74 1.81
C HIS A 71 11.36 -19.27 1.94
N LEU A 72 11.10 -18.11 2.55
CA LEU A 72 9.78 -17.51 2.71
C LEU A 72 9.50 -16.39 1.69
N PHE A 73 10.39 -16.17 0.71
CA PHE A 73 10.28 -15.04 -0.21
C PHE A 73 8.93 -15.01 -0.95
N ALA A 74 8.51 -16.13 -1.55
CA ALA A 74 7.24 -16.21 -2.27
C ALA A 74 6.03 -15.96 -1.35
N GLU A 75 6.07 -16.47 -0.12
CA GLU A 75 5.00 -16.23 0.86
C GLU A 75 4.95 -14.76 1.29
N ALA A 76 6.11 -14.13 1.50
CA ALA A 76 6.19 -12.72 1.87
C ALA A 76 5.72 -11.80 0.74
N GLU A 77 6.05 -12.14 -0.51
CA GLU A 77 5.59 -11.42 -1.71
C GLU A 77 4.07 -11.46 -1.84
N ASP A 78 3.49 -12.65 -1.73
CA ASP A 78 2.07 -12.89 -1.82
C ASP A 78 1.30 -12.25 -0.64
N ALA A 79 1.85 -12.30 0.57
CA ALA A 79 1.28 -11.62 1.73
C ALA A 79 1.27 -10.09 1.58
N LEU A 80 2.32 -9.51 1.00
CA LEU A 80 2.36 -8.07 0.68
C LEU A 80 1.33 -7.72 -0.40
N ALA A 81 1.28 -8.48 -1.49
CA ALA A 81 0.32 -8.25 -2.57
C ALA A 81 -1.13 -8.32 -2.07
N ARG A 82 -1.46 -9.27 -1.19
CA ARG A 82 -2.78 -9.34 -0.54
C ARG A 82 -3.08 -8.14 0.33
N ALA A 83 -2.14 -7.71 1.18
CA ALA A 83 -2.33 -6.55 2.05
C ALA A 83 -2.60 -5.28 1.21
N MET A 84 -1.84 -5.09 0.12
CA MET A 84 -2.07 -3.99 -0.80
C MET A 84 -3.44 -4.05 -1.48
N ARG A 85 -3.90 -5.25 -1.86
CA ARG A 85 -5.22 -5.42 -2.46
C ARG A 85 -6.35 -5.07 -1.50
N LEU A 86 -6.22 -5.42 -0.21
CA LEU A 86 -7.19 -5.02 0.81
C LEU A 86 -7.23 -3.50 0.97
N LEU A 87 -6.06 -2.86 1.05
CA LEU A 87 -5.97 -1.40 1.12
C LEU A 87 -6.56 -0.74 -0.14
N GLU A 88 -6.31 -1.27 -1.33
CA GLU A 88 -6.88 -0.76 -2.58
C GLU A 88 -8.42 -0.72 -2.53
N ILE A 89 -9.04 -1.79 -2.02
CA ILE A 89 -10.50 -1.90 -1.90
C ILE A 89 -11.04 -0.82 -0.95
N GLU A 90 -10.38 -0.63 0.20
CA GLU A 90 -10.81 0.35 1.19
C GLU A 90 -10.60 1.80 0.71
N LEU A 91 -9.47 2.08 0.04
CA LEU A 91 -9.22 3.39 -0.58
C LEU A 91 -10.25 3.71 -1.68
N GLU A 92 -10.63 2.71 -2.48
CA GLU A 92 -11.70 2.85 -3.47
C GLU A 92 -13.02 3.20 -2.79
N TYR A 93 -13.39 2.46 -1.75
CA TYR A 93 -14.59 2.72 -0.96
C TYR A 93 -14.62 4.15 -0.38
N CYS A 94 -13.54 4.58 0.27
CA CYS A 94 -13.38 5.92 0.83
C CYS A 94 -13.51 7.01 -0.25
N SER A 95 -12.88 6.80 -1.41
CA SER A 95 -12.93 7.75 -2.52
C SER A 95 -14.35 7.94 -3.08
N GLN A 96 -15.13 6.86 -3.12
CA GLN A 96 -16.51 6.89 -3.57
C GLN A 96 -17.42 7.58 -2.55
N GLN A 97 -17.24 7.33 -1.25
CA GLN A 97 -18.00 8.00 -0.19
C GLN A 97 -17.78 9.51 -0.20
N ALA A 98 -16.53 9.97 -0.27
CA ALA A 98 -16.20 11.39 -0.32
C ALA A 98 -16.87 12.09 -1.54
N SER A 99 -16.91 11.40 -2.69
CA SER A 99 -17.58 11.92 -3.89
C SER A 99 -19.10 12.05 -3.74
N LYS A 100 -19.73 11.16 -2.98
CA LYS A 100 -21.18 11.19 -2.71
C LYS A 100 -21.51 12.32 -1.73
N GLN A 101 -20.72 12.48 -0.67
CA GLN A 101 -20.91 13.54 0.32
C GLN A 101 -20.81 14.93 -0.32
N ASN A 102 -19.79 15.17 -1.15
CA ASN A 102 -19.62 16.43 -1.89
C ASN A 102 -20.80 16.76 -2.82
N ARG A 103 -21.51 15.77 -3.36
CA ARG A 103 -22.71 16.00 -4.19
C ARG A 103 -23.94 16.38 -3.38
N ILE A 104 -24.06 15.86 -2.16
CA ILE A 104 -25.17 16.19 -1.25
C ILE A 104 -25.02 17.62 -0.73
N GLU A 105 -23.80 18.05 -0.41
CA GLU A 105 -23.52 19.40 0.08
C GLU A 105 -23.65 20.49 -1.00
N ALA A 106 -23.62 20.11 -2.28
CA ALA A 106 -23.74 21.03 -3.41
C ALA A 106 -25.17 21.15 -3.99
N ALA A 107 -26.15 20.44 -3.43
CA ALA A 107 -27.55 20.42 -3.87
C ALA A 107 -28.47 21.17 -2.89
#